data_AF-A0A439CY63-F1
#
_entry.id   AF-A0A439CY63-F1
#
_cell.length_a   1.000
_cell.length_b   1.000
_cell.length_c   1.000
_cell.angle_alpha   90.00
_cell.angle_beta   90.00
_cell.angle_gamma   90.00
#
_symmetry.space_group_name_H-M   'P 1'
#
loop_
_entity.id
_entity.type
_entity.pdbx_description
1 polymer ?
#
loop_
_entity_poly.entity_id
_entity_poly.type
_entity_poly.pdbx_seq_one_letter_code
_entity_poly.pdbx_strand_id
1 'polypeptide(L)'
;MPAEPSISFIKLAIIGGGLAGVTLANALAQHDHIVVHVYESTPRLRERGAAVGLDVNAQNALHHILPQASKLLENAGGVPMNSTRSDPPQDRSRPLTRELLEATLESSLDRAHTQGMIEFLLDQPPPKAYSEWEHKATPTYASSRVNIVGDTAHATTPWQGSGAGLAIEDAMILAALLAHVRSANEIEAAFQAFGDVRQPRCQKVIGSDGYHSCGRHSAAGLDPERLNEALTTRLQHIHGLDHDTHKSEALEKFEAYRETT
;
A
#
# COMPACT_ATOMS: atom_id res chain seq x y z
N MET A 1 -2.25 -22.28 -45.53
CA MET A 1 -2.94 -22.20 -44.22
C MET A 1 -2.41 -20.97 -43.52
N PRO A 2 -3.26 -20.03 -43.06
CA PRO A 2 -2.76 -18.96 -42.20
C PRO A 2 -2.21 -19.60 -40.93
N ALA A 3 -0.99 -19.24 -40.54
CA ALA A 3 -0.37 -19.74 -39.32
C ALA A 3 -1.25 -19.37 -38.13
N GLU A 4 -1.56 -20.35 -37.26
CA GLU A 4 -2.16 -20.05 -35.97
C GLU A 4 -1.25 -19.05 -35.24
N PRO A 5 -1.79 -17.96 -34.65
CA PRO A 5 -0.96 -17.01 -33.94
C PRO A 5 -0.28 -17.74 -32.78
N SER A 6 1.03 -17.92 -32.86
CA SER A 6 1.82 -18.49 -31.78
C SER A 6 1.69 -17.57 -30.57
N ILE A 7 1.02 -18.02 -29.51
CA ILE A 7 0.93 -17.28 -28.26
C ILE A 7 2.38 -17.07 -27.76
N SER A 8 2.88 -15.85 -27.85
CA SER A 8 4.22 -15.54 -27.34
C SER A 8 4.14 -15.43 -25.83
N PHE A 9 4.73 -16.39 -25.12
CA PHE A 9 4.81 -16.34 -23.67
C PHE A 9 5.62 -15.13 -23.20
N ILE A 10 5.05 -14.37 -22.28
CA ILE A 10 5.73 -13.26 -21.60
C ILE A 10 6.38 -13.80 -20.35
N LYS A 11 7.70 -13.67 -20.23
CA LYS A 11 8.44 -14.02 -19.01
C LYS A 11 8.67 -12.76 -18.19
N LEU A 12 8.14 -12.73 -16.98
CA LEU A 12 8.29 -11.62 -16.05
C LEU A 12 9.12 -12.04 -14.84
N ALA A 13 10.13 -11.25 -14.51
CA ALA A 13 10.87 -11.35 -13.26
C ALA A 13 10.35 -10.30 -12.28
N ILE A 14 9.90 -10.73 -11.11
CA ILE A 14 9.54 -9.86 -9.98
C ILE A 14 10.66 -9.96 -8.95
N ILE A 15 11.32 -8.84 -8.66
CA ILE A 15 12.41 -8.79 -7.69
C ILE A 15 11.85 -8.21 -6.38
N GLY A 16 11.75 -9.06 -5.35
CA GLY A 16 11.18 -8.75 -4.05
C GLY A 16 9.83 -9.44 -3.81
N GLY A 17 9.75 -10.22 -2.73
CA GLY A 17 8.56 -10.91 -2.24
C GLY A 17 7.71 -10.08 -1.27
N GLY A 18 7.76 -8.75 -1.38
CA GLY A 18 6.93 -7.84 -0.59
C GLY A 18 5.47 -7.79 -1.06
N LEU A 19 4.68 -6.92 -0.42
CA LEU A 19 3.23 -6.82 -0.66
C LEU A 19 2.89 -6.54 -2.14
N ALA A 20 3.58 -5.59 -2.79
CA ALA A 20 3.38 -5.32 -4.21
C ALA A 20 3.74 -6.55 -5.08
N GLY A 21 4.90 -7.14 -4.84
CA GLY A 21 5.45 -8.23 -5.66
C GLY A 21 4.63 -9.52 -5.60
N VAL A 22 4.25 -9.97 -4.40
CA VAL A 22 3.44 -11.19 -4.24
C VAL A 22 2.01 -10.97 -4.70
N THR A 23 1.42 -9.79 -4.45
CA THR A 23 0.09 -9.44 -4.95
C THR A 23 0.07 -9.44 -6.49
N LEU A 24 1.08 -8.84 -7.12
CA LEU A 24 1.23 -8.85 -8.58
C LEU A 24 1.45 -10.26 -9.13
N ALA A 25 2.33 -11.05 -8.51
CA ALA A 25 2.58 -12.43 -8.92
C ALA A 25 1.29 -13.27 -8.89
N ASN A 26 0.50 -13.12 -7.83
CA ASN A 26 -0.78 -13.80 -7.69
C ASN A 26 -1.81 -13.33 -8.74
N ALA A 27 -1.85 -12.03 -9.04
CA ALA A 27 -2.72 -11.49 -10.09
C ALA A 27 -2.37 -12.09 -11.47
N LEU A 28 -1.09 -12.10 -11.79
CA LEU A 28 -0.57 -12.56 -13.09
C LEU A 28 -0.63 -14.07 -13.26
N ALA A 29 -0.58 -14.84 -12.17
CA ALA A 29 -0.70 -16.30 -12.19
C ALA A 29 -2.04 -16.80 -12.76
N GLN A 30 -3.03 -15.92 -12.91
CA GLN A 30 -4.33 -16.22 -13.52
C GLN A 30 -4.30 -16.11 -15.06
N HIS A 31 -3.17 -15.75 -15.67
CA HIS A 31 -3.04 -15.54 -17.11
C HIS A 31 -2.07 -16.54 -17.75
N ASP A 32 -2.60 -17.47 -18.55
CA ASP A 32 -1.83 -18.58 -19.14
C ASP A 32 -0.67 -18.15 -20.07
N HIS A 33 -0.71 -16.92 -20.59
CA HIS A 33 0.31 -16.38 -21.48
C HIS A 33 1.47 -15.68 -20.73
N ILE A 34 1.42 -15.61 -19.40
CA ILE A 34 2.41 -14.93 -18.55
C ILE A 34 3.07 -15.94 -17.60
N VAL A 35 4.39 -16.02 -17.67
CA VAL A 35 5.22 -16.84 -16.77
C VAL A 35 5.94 -15.92 -15.79
N VAL A 36 5.60 -16.02 -14.51
CA VAL A 36 6.16 -15.19 -13.45
C VAL A 36 7.23 -15.94 -12.66
N HIS A 37 8.37 -15.30 -12.45
CA HIS A 37 9.41 -15.73 -11.52
C HIS A 37 9.60 -14.67 -10.44
N VAL A 38 9.40 -15.04 -9.17
CA VAL A 38 9.67 -14.17 -8.02
C VAL A 38 11.05 -14.47 -7.46
N TYR A 39 11.89 -13.45 -7.39
CA TYR A 39 13.22 -13.50 -6.78
C TYR A 39 13.18 -12.78 -5.44
N GLU A 40 13.31 -13.54 -4.36
CA GLU A 40 13.30 -13.01 -2.99
C GLU A 40 14.59 -13.42 -2.27
N SER A 41 15.20 -12.47 -1.57
CA SER A 41 16.43 -12.66 -0.80
C SER A 41 16.28 -13.69 0.32
N THR A 42 15.08 -13.81 0.88
CA THR A 42 14.75 -14.76 1.94
C THR A 42 14.30 -16.09 1.34
N PRO A 43 14.80 -17.24 1.85
CA PRO A 43 14.51 -18.55 1.27
C PRO A 43 13.07 -19.02 1.52
N ARG A 44 12.33 -18.32 2.39
CA ARG A 44 10.90 -18.56 2.67
C ARG A 44 10.24 -17.23 2.98
N LEU A 45 9.04 -17.04 2.44
CA LEU A 45 8.13 -16.01 2.94
C LEU A 45 7.82 -16.33 4.40
N ARG A 46 8.11 -15.40 5.30
CA ARG A 46 7.86 -15.53 6.73
C ARG A 46 7.01 -14.36 7.18
N GLU A 47 6.11 -14.63 8.10
CA GLU A 47 5.47 -13.58 8.88
C GLU A 47 6.55 -12.88 9.71
N ARG A 48 6.92 -11.66 9.32
CA ARG A 48 7.52 -10.70 10.24
C ARG A 48 6.32 -10.04 10.91
N GLY A 49 6.11 -10.25 12.20
CA GLY A 49 4.90 -9.88 12.97
C GLY A 49 4.58 -8.38 13.07
N ALA A 50 4.65 -7.65 11.96
CA ALA A 50 4.12 -6.31 11.79
C ALA A 50 2.70 -6.44 11.23
N ALA A 51 1.70 -6.05 12.04
CA ALA A 51 0.35 -5.89 11.54
C ALA A 51 0.33 -4.78 10.48
N VAL A 52 -0.30 -5.04 9.33
CA VAL A 52 -0.47 -4.07 8.25
C VAL A 52 -1.93 -3.66 8.21
N GLY A 53 -2.19 -2.35 8.30
CA GLY A 53 -3.52 -1.80 8.06
C GLY A 53 -3.82 -1.79 6.57
N LEU A 54 -4.97 -2.35 6.17
CA LEU A 54 -5.49 -2.22 4.82
C LEU A 54 -6.71 -1.30 4.85
N ASP A 55 -6.55 -0.09 4.33
CA ASP A 55 -7.65 0.86 4.18
C ASP A 55 -8.68 0.38 3.14
N VAL A 56 -9.75 1.15 2.97
CA VAL A 56 -10.86 0.81 2.06
C VAL A 56 -10.36 0.66 0.61
N ASN A 57 -9.41 1.49 0.19
CA ASN A 57 -8.89 1.44 -1.18
C ASN A 57 -7.95 0.26 -1.40
N ALA A 58 -7.11 -0.06 -0.42
CA ALA A 58 -6.31 -1.27 -0.43
C ALA A 58 -7.21 -2.51 -0.59
N GLN A 59 -8.33 -2.57 0.12
CA GLN A 59 -9.29 -3.67 0.02
C GLN A 59 -10.03 -3.70 -1.32
N ASN A 60 -10.45 -2.54 -1.84
CA ASN A 60 -11.10 -2.44 -3.15
C ASN A 60 -10.13 -2.86 -4.28
N ALA A 61 -8.91 -2.35 -4.28
CA ALA A 61 -7.86 -2.76 -5.22
C ALA A 61 -7.58 -4.27 -5.13
N LEU A 62 -7.52 -4.82 -3.91
CA LEU A 62 -7.35 -6.25 -3.72
C LEU A 62 -8.54 -7.05 -4.26
N HIS A 63 -9.77 -6.54 -4.18
CA HIS A 63 -10.95 -7.18 -4.76
C HIS A 63 -10.89 -7.30 -6.29
N HIS A 64 -10.29 -6.32 -6.97
CA HIS A 64 -10.05 -6.40 -8.42
C HIS A 64 -9.04 -7.49 -8.81
N ILE A 65 -8.14 -7.86 -7.90
CA ILE A 65 -7.13 -8.90 -8.11
C ILE A 65 -7.61 -10.28 -7.64
N LEU A 66 -8.33 -10.28 -6.51
CA LEU A 66 -8.83 -11.44 -5.79
C LEU A 66 -10.29 -11.17 -5.38
N PRO A 67 -11.28 -11.63 -6.16
CA PRO A 67 -12.70 -11.42 -5.82
C PRO A 67 -13.10 -11.97 -4.44
N GLN A 68 -12.33 -12.92 -3.89
CA GLN A 68 -12.53 -13.50 -2.56
C GLN A 68 -11.67 -12.84 -1.45
N ALA A 69 -11.07 -11.67 -1.73
CA ALA A 69 -10.12 -10.99 -0.84
C ALA A 69 -10.61 -10.87 0.61
N SER A 70 -11.85 -10.40 0.83
CA SER A 70 -12.39 -10.21 2.19
C SER A 70 -12.40 -11.52 2.99
N LYS A 71 -12.89 -12.61 2.37
CA LYS A 71 -12.92 -13.93 3.00
C LYS A 71 -11.51 -14.49 3.28
N LEU A 72 -10.56 -14.23 2.37
CA LEU A 72 -9.18 -14.64 2.56
C LEU A 72 -8.52 -13.87 3.72
N LEU A 73 -8.78 -12.57 3.84
CA LEU A 73 -8.30 -11.75 4.96
C LEU A 73 -8.89 -12.23 6.29
N GLU A 74 -10.19 -12.54 6.34
CA GLU A 74 -10.83 -13.14 7.52
C GLU A 74 -10.17 -14.47 7.90
N ASN A 75 -9.99 -15.37 6.94
CA ASN A 75 -9.33 -16.67 7.18
C ASN A 75 -7.87 -16.52 7.62
N ALA A 76 -7.20 -15.44 7.22
CA ALA A 76 -5.84 -15.12 7.63
C ALA A 76 -5.78 -14.45 9.02
N GLY A 77 -6.91 -14.29 9.72
CA GLY A 77 -6.97 -13.66 11.04
C GLY A 77 -7.05 -12.14 11.00
N GLY A 78 -7.46 -11.56 9.87
CA GLY A 78 -7.68 -10.12 9.72
C GLY A 78 -8.72 -9.61 10.72
N VAL A 79 -8.40 -8.50 11.39
CA VAL A 79 -9.28 -7.86 12.37
C VAL A 79 -9.93 -6.62 11.72
N PRO A 80 -11.27 -6.55 11.59
CA PRO A 80 -11.92 -5.38 11.07
C PRO A 80 -11.75 -4.20 12.02
N MET A 81 -11.29 -3.07 11.49
CA MET A 81 -11.06 -1.87 12.27
C MET A 81 -12.38 -1.10 12.47
N ASN A 82 -13.20 -1.55 13.43
CA ASN A 82 -14.47 -0.91 13.78
C ASN A 82 -14.28 0.21 14.83
N SER A 83 -13.29 1.09 14.62
CA SER A 83 -12.79 2.02 15.65
C SER A 83 -13.61 3.30 15.82
N THR A 84 -14.66 3.53 15.01
CA THR A 84 -15.67 4.55 15.30
C THR A 84 -16.51 4.12 16.49
N ARG A 85 -16.03 4.46 17.70
CA ARG A 85 -16.86 4.38 18.91
C ARG A 85 -17.98 5.41 18.77
N SER A 86 -19.20 4.93 18.56
CA SER A 86 -20.40 5.77 18.50
C SER A 86 -20.69 6.48 19.82
N ASP A 87 -20.19 5.92 20.93
CA ASP A 87 -20.26 6.48 22.27
C ASP A 87 -18.87 6.40 22.94
N PRO A 88 -17.98 7.37 22.69
CA PRO A 88 -16.65 7.36 23.28
C PRO A 88 -16.71 7.70 24.77
N PRO A 89 -15.87 7.06 25.63
CA PRO A 89 -15.77 7.44 27.04
C PRO A 89 -15.44 8.93 27.18
N GLN A 90 -16.05 9.63 28.13
CA GLN A 90 -15.77 11.07 28.34
C GLN A 90 -14.41 11.31 29.02
N ASP A 91 -13.81 10.30 29.64
CA ASP A 91 -12.54 10.33 30.36
C ASP A 91 -11.33 9.91 29.48
N ARG A 92 -11.22 10.52 28.29
CA ARG A 92 -10.14 10.20 27.32
C ARG A 92 -8.76 10.71 27.71
N SER A 93 -8.68 11.62 28.67
CA SER A 93 -7.42 12.16 29.17
C SER A 93 -7.14 11.59 30.55
N ARG A 94 -6.04 10.84 30.68
CA ARG A 94 -5.51 10.37 31.96
C ARG A 94 -3.98 10.36 31.92
N PRO A 95 -3.30 10.60 33.04
CA PRO A 95 -1.85 10.43 33.12
C PRO A 95 -1.46 9.01 32.72
N LEU A 96 -0.42 8.88 31.90
CA LEU A 96 0.16 7.57 31.57
C LEU A 96 1.00 7.11 32.76
N THR A 97 0.49 6.19 33.57
CA THR A 97 1.22 5.63 34.72
C THR A 97 1.73 4.22 34.44
N ARG A 98 2.70 3.78 35.23
CA ARG A 98 3.24 2.41 35.15
C ARG A 98 2.15 1.38 35.38
N GLU A 99 1.33 1.58 36.41
CA GLU A 99 0.26 0.67 36.80
C GLU A 99 -0.78 0.52 35.68
N LEU A 100 -1.11 1.63 35.01
CA LEU A 100 -2.04 1.62 33.86
C LEU A 100 -1.47 0.82 32.69
N LEU A 101 -0.18 0.99 32.39
CA LEU A 101 0.49 0.28 31.30
C LEU A 101 0.65 -1.22 31.63
N GLU A 102 1.00 -1.58 32.86
CA GLU A 102 1.08 -2.98 33.32
C GLU A 102 -0.28 -3.67 33.14
N ALA A 103 -1.34 -3.10 33.70
CA ALA A 103 -2.69 -3.65 33.60
C ALA A 103 -3.18 -3.79 32.15
N THR A 104 -2.76 -2.89 31.26
CA THR A 104 -3.17 -2.92 29.84
C THR A 104 -2.35 -3.93 29.04
N LEU A 105 -1.03 -3.92 29.16
CA LEU A 105 -0.13 -4.68 28.31
C LEU A 105 -0.02 -6.15 28.72
N GLU A 106 -0.15 -6.49 30.00
CA GLU A 106 -0.14 -7.88 30.47
C GLU A 106 -1.27 -8.74 29.87
N SER A 107 -2.35 -8.09 29.41
CA SER A 107 -3.46 -8.76 28.72
C SER A 107 -3.09 -9.26 27.32
N SER A 108 -2.05 -8.68 26.70
CA SER A 108 -1.78 -8.77 25.27
C SER A 108 -0.33 -9.16 24.93
N LEU A 109 0.60 -9.00 25.86
CA LEU A 109 2.03 -9.26 25.70
C LEU A 109 2.53 -10.11 26.88
N ASP A 110 3.58 -10.91 26.65
CA ASP A 110 4.26 -11.57 27.76
C ASP A 110 4.98 -10.56 28.68
N ARG A 111 5.42 -11.05 29.83
CA ARG A 111 6.01 -10.24 30.89
C ARG A 111 7.27 -9.49 30.44
N ALA A 112 8.12 -10.12 29.65
CA ALA A 112 9.38 -9.51 29.22
C ALA A 112 9.13 -8.38 28.23
N HIS A 113 8.24 -8.59 27.25
CA HIS A 113 7.84 -7.54 26.31
C HIS A 113 7.06 -6.41 26.99
N THR A 114 6.20 -6.74 27.96
CA THR A 114 5.46 -5.75 28.76
C THR A 114 6.41 -4.83 29.51
N GLN A 115 7.37 -5.41 30.25
CA GLN A 115 8.33 -4.63 31.02
C GLN A 115 9.20 -3.74 30.12
N GLY A 116 9.72 -4.29 29.01
CA GLY A 116 10.51 -3.53 28.05
C GLY A 116 9.74 -2.37 27.41
N MET A 117 8.45 -2.57 27.11
CA MET A 117 7.57 -1.51 26.60
C MET A 117 7.32 -0.41 27.63
N ILE A 118 7.10 -0.76 28.89
CA ILE A 118 6.88 0.21 29.97
C ILE A 118 8.14 1.04 30.22
N GLU A 119 9.30 0.39 30.37
CA GLU A 119 10.59 1.06 30.54
C GLU A 119 10.90 1.97 29.36
N PHE A 120 10.62 1.50 28.13
CA PHE A 120 10.71 2.34 26.95
C PHE A 120 9.79 3.55 27.08
N LEU A 121 8.50 3.38 27.38
CA LEU A 121 7.50 4.45 27.39
C LEU A 121 7.73 5.50 28.49
N LEU A 122 8.12 5.07 29.70
CA LEU A 122 8.17 5.93 30.88
C LEU A 122 9.57 6.41 31.28
N ASP A 123 10.60 5.57 31.08
CA ASP A 123 11.90 5.76 31.74
C ASP A 123 13.01 6.23 30.78
N GLN A 124 12.65 6.67 29.56
CA GLN A 124 13.62 7.12 28.55
C GLN A 124 13.67 8.66 28.48
N PRO A 125 14.87 9.26 28.47
CA PRO A 125 15.02 10.70 28.29
C PRO A 125 14.59 11.12 26.87
N PRO A 126 13.84 12.23 26.69
CA PRO A 126 13.52 12.75 25.36
C PRO A 126 14.75 13.34 24.65
N PRO A 127 14.82 13.31 23.31
CA PRO A 127 13.83 12.76 22.38
C PRO A 127 14.14 11.32 21.93
N LYS A 128 13.08 10.52 21.79
CA LYS A 128 13.09 9.27 21.03
C LYS A 128 13.02 9.63 19.55
N ALA A 129 14.13 9.57 18.84
CA ALA A 129 14.13 9.70 17.39
C ALA A 129 13.88 8.33 16.77
N TYR A 130 12.78 8.17 16.03
CA TYR A 130 12.67 7.11 15.03
C TYR A 130 13.11 7.70 13.70
N SER A 131 14.08 7.06 13.03
CA SER A 131 14.53 7.52 11.73
C SER A 131 13.50 7.12 10.69
N GLU A 132 12.75 8.11 10.23
CA GLU A 132 11.80 7.97 9.14
C GLU A 132 12.48 8.32 7.83
N TRP A 133 12.24 7.48 6.83
CA TRP A 133 12.72 7.67 5.49
C TRP A 133 11.53 7.59 4.55
N GLU A 134 11.47 8.51 3.60
CA GLU A 134 10.47 8.52 2.55
C GLU A 134 11.15 8.87 1.23
N HIS A 135 10.54 8.43 0.13
CA HIS A 135 11.00 8.70 -1.22
C HIS A 135 10.07 9.73 -1.88
N LYS A 136 10.36 11.02 -1.66
CA LYS A 136 9.48 12.14 -2.06
C LYS A 136 9.30 12.34 -3.55
N ALA A 137 10.25 11.90 -4.38
CA ALA A 137 10.22 12.17 -5.81
C ALA A 137 11.03 11.12 -6.55
N THR A 138 10.31 10.32 -7.33
CA THR A 138 10.88 9.32 -8.24
C THR A 138 10.71 9.88 -9.64
N PRO A 139 11.78 10.09 -10.42
CA PRO A 139 11.66 10.72 -11.74
C PRO A 139 10.78 9.93 -12.71
N THR A 140 10.89 8.60 -12.69
CA THR A 140 10.07 7.68 -13.48
C THR A 140 9.85 6.38 -12.72
N TYR A 141 8.69 5.75 -12.94
CA TYR A 141 8.42 4.39 -12.45
C TYR A 141 8.79 3.31 -13.47
N ALA A 142 9.09 3.70 -14.70
CA ALA A 142 9.35 2.77 -15.78
C ALA A 142 10.46 3.26 -16.72
N SER A 143 11.25 2.33 -17.21
CA SER A 143 12.21 2.56 -18.29
C SER A 143 12.37 1.30 -19.11
N SER A 144 11.98 1.36 -20.39
CA SER A 144 11.92 0.21 -21.30
C SER A 144 11.21 -1.00 -20.66
N ARG A 145 11.93 -2.08 -20.39
CA ARG A 145 11.40 -3.32 -19.80
C ARG A 145 11.64 -3.45 -18.29
N VAL A 146 11.86 -2.33 -17.60
CA VAL A 146 12.02 -2.27 -16.15
C VAL A 146 10.95 -1.36 -15.56
N ASN A 147 10.30 -1.84 -14.51
CA ASN A 147 9.27 -1.12 -13.77
C ASN A 147 9.54 -1.26 -12.26
N ILE A 148 9.26 -0.21 -11.49
CA ILE A 148 9.38 -0.19 -10.03
C ILE A 148 8.02 0.07 -9.39
N VAL A 149 7.73 -0.63 -8.31
CA VAL A 149 6.46 -0.60 -7.57
C VAL A 149 6.70 -0.62 -6.05
N GLY A 150 5.67 -0.25 -5.27
CA GLY A 150 5.74 -0.24 -3.81
C GLY A 150 6.81 0.73 -3.28
N ASP A 151 7.42 0.41 -2.13
CA ASP A 151 8.40 1.28 -1.47
C ASP A 151 9.60 1.66 -2.34
N THR A 152 9.99 0.81 -3.30
CA THR A 152 11.04 1.14 -4.28
C THR A 152 10.68 2.37 -5.12
N ALA A 153 9.39 2.54 -5.42
CA ALA A 153 8.86 3.64 -6.22
C ALA A 153 8.31 4.78 -5.36
N HIS A 154 7.80 4.52 -4.16
CA HIS A 154 7.06 5.50 -3.37
C HIS A 154 7.03 5.20 -1.87
N ALA A 155 8.17 4.85 -1.26
CA ALA A 155 8.25 4.71 0.20
C ALA A 155 7.65 5.93 0.91
N THR A 156 6.64 5.70 1.76
CA THR A 156 5.91 6.75 2.48
C THR A 156 6.26 6.74 3.96
N THR A 157 6.14 7.89 4.63
CA THR A 157 6.03 7.89 6.10
C THR A 157 4.77 7.15 6.57
N PRO A 158 4.78 6.53 7.77
CA PRO A 158 3.67 5.68 8.22
C PRO A 158 2.43 6.47 8.67
N TRP A 159 2.54 7.79 8.80
CA TRP A 159 1.52 8.67 9.40
C TRP A 159 0.16 8.67 8.70
N GLN A 160 0.13 8.21 7.45
CA GLN A 160 -1.08 8.11 6.64
C GLN A 160 -1.62 6.68 6.55
N GLY A 161 -0.82 5.68 6.90
CA GLY A 161 -1.19 4.27 6.74
C GLY A 161 -1.38 3.80 5.28
N SER A 162 -1.00 4.60 4.28
CA SER A 162 -1.37 4.36 2.88
C SER A 162 -0.35 3.56 2.06
N GLY A 163 0.87 3.33 2.55
CA GLY A 163 1.93 2.68 1.77
C GLY A 163 1.54 1.29 1.27
N ALA A 164 0.90 0.48 2.12
CA ALA A 164 0.38 -0.84 1.74
C ALA A 164 -0.71 -0.75 0.67
N GLY A 165 -1.63 0.21 0.80
CA GLY A 165 -2.68 0.45 -0.19
C GLY A 165 -2.11 0.84 -1.55
N LEU A 166 -1.15 1.76 -1.59
CA LEU A 166 -0.47 2.16 -2.83
C LEU A 166 0.22 0.98 -3.52
N ALA A 167 0.88 0.11 -2.75
CA ALA A 167 1.52 -1.10 -3.27
C ALA A 167 0.52 -2.09 -3.88
N ILE A 168 -0.68 -2.22 -3.30
CA ILE A 168 -1.75 -3.08 -3.86
C ILE A 168 -2.40 -2.43 -5.09
N GLU A 169 -2.65 -1.11 -5.06
CA GLU A 169 -3.11 -0.35 -6.22
C GLU A 169 -2.14 -0.48 -7.41
N ASP A 170 -0.83 -0.45 -7.17
CA ASP A 170 0.18 -0.71 -8.21
C ASP A 170 0.02 -2.08 -8.84
N ALA A 171 -0.08 -3.13 -8.00
CA ALA A 171 -0.25 -4.50 -8.47
C ALA A 171 -1.53 -4.65 -9.31
N MET A 172 -2.62 -3.99 -8.91
CA MET A 172 -3.89 -3.98 -9.64
C MET A 172 -3.72 -3.39 -11.05
N ILE A 173 -3.13 -2.19 -11.16
CA ILE A 173 -2.98 -1.50 -12.45
C ILE A 173 -1.99 -2.26 -13.34
N LEU A 174 -0.85 -2.69 -12.79
CA LEU A 174 0.16 -3.38 -13.58
C LEU A 174 -0.34 -4.75 -14.08
N ALA A 175 -1.09 -5.48 -13.24
CA ALA A 175 -1.75 -6.73 -13.66
C ALA A 175 -2.77 -6.48 -14.78
N ALA A 176 -3.61 -5.45 -14.65
CA ALA A 176 -4.59 -5.08 -15.67
C ALA A 176 -3.93 -4.78 -17.02
N LEU A 177 -2.83 -4.03 -17.01
CA LEU A 177 -2.07 -3.69 -18.21
C LEU A 177 -1.41 -4.91 -18.84
N LEU A 178 -0.66 -5.68 -18.04
CA LEU A 178 0.07 -6.86 -18.51
C LEU A 178 -0.86 -7.96 -19.04
N ALA A 179 -2.07 -8.09 -18.52
CA ALA A 179 -3.08 -9.01 -19.03
C ALA A 179 -3.51 -8.73 -20.48
N HIS A 180 -3.30 -7.50 -20.98
CA HIS A 180 -3.64 -7.09 -22.34
C HIS A 180 -2.43 -7.10 -23.29
N VAL A 181 -1.22 -7.37 -22.78
CA VAL A 181 0.01 -7.43 -23.57
C VAL A 181 0.02 -8.72 -24.38
N ARG A 182 0.18 -8.60 -25.69
CA ARG A 182 0.18 -9.74 -26.62
C ARG A 182 1.57 -10.18 -27.03
N SER A 183 2.56 -9.28 -26.91
CA SER A 183 3.94 -9.53 -27.30
C SER A 183 4.93 -8.76 -26.43
N ALA A 184 6.19 -9.22 -26.38
CA ALA A 184 7.23 -8.56 -25.59
C ALA A 184 7.55 -7.11 -26.02
N ASN A 185 7.14 -6.70 -27.22
CA ASN A 185 7.34 -5.33 -27.72
C ASN A 185 6.35 -4.34 -27.11
N GLU A 186 5.19 -4.82 -26.64
CA GLU A 186 4.17 -3.99 -25.99
C GLU A 186 4.45 -3.75 -24.49
N ILE A 187 5.46 -4.41 -23.92
CA ILE A 187 5.81 -4.27 -22.49
C ILE A 187 6.21 -2.84 -22.14
N GLU A 188 6.96 -2.17 -23.01
CA GLU A 188 7.38 -0.79 -22.78
C GLU A 188 6.18 0.16 -22.75
N ALA A 189 5.23 -0.01 -23.67
CA ALA A 189 3.98 0.74 -23.69
C ALA A 189 3.16 0.52 -22.41
N ALA A 190 3.04 -0.73 -21.94
CA ALA A 190 2.34 -1.05 -20.69
C ALA A 190 3.02 -0.40 -19.47
N PHE A 191 4.36 -0.43 -19.40
CA PHE A 191 5.10 0.17 -18.29
C PHE A 191 5.06 1.70 -18.30
N GLN A 192 5.05 2.33 -19.48
CA GLN A 192 4.85 3.77 -19.60
C GLN A 192 3.44 4.19 -19.16
N ALA A 193 2.40 3.48 -19.61
CA ALA A 193 1.03 3.72 -19.19
C ALA A 193 0.87 3.59 -17.65
N PHE A 194 1.51 2.59 -17.06
CA PHE A 194 1.57 2.43 -15.60
C PHE A 194 2.16 3.67 -14.92
N GLY A 195 3.34 4.13 -15.39
CA GLY A 195 4.02 5.28 -14.81
C GLY A 195 3.17 6.54 -14.85
N ASP A 196 2.56 6.82 -16.00
CA ASP A 196 1.70 7.99 -16.21
C ASP A 196 0.49 8.07 -15.28
N VAL A 197 -0.07 6.92 -14.89
CA VAL A 197 -1.27 6.86 -14.05
C VAL A 197 -0.89 6.76 -12.56
N ARG A 198 0.11 5.93 -12.24
CA ARG A 198 0.48 5.63 -10.85
C ARG A 198 1.41 6.67 -10.24
N GLN A 199 2.34 7.23 -10.99
CA GLN A 199 3.29 8.20 -10.45
C GLN A 199 2.57 9.45 -9.93
N PRO A 200 1.66 10.12 -10.68
CA PRO A 200 0.95 11.28 -10.15
C PRO A 200 0.11 10.94 -8.91
N ARG A 201 -0.54 9.77 -8.91
CA ARG A 201 -1.36 9.29 -7.79
C ARG A 201 -0.53 9.06 -6.52
N CYS A 202 0.56 8.31 -6.61
CA CYS A 202 1.43 8.02 -5.47
C CYS A 202 2.11 9.29 -4.95
N GLN A 203 2.64 10.14 -5.84
CA GLN A 203 3.29 11.39 -5.46
C GLN A 203 2.33 12.38 -4.79
N LYS A 204 1.06 12.40 -5.20
CA LYS A 204 0.04 13.22 -4.54
C LYS A 204 -0.23 12.77 -3.10
N VAL A 205 -0.24 11.46 -2.83
CA VAL A 205 -0.39 10.92 -1.47
C VAL A 205 0.85 11.20 -0.62
N ILE A 206 2.05 10.95 -1.14
CA ILE A 206 3.32 11.26 -0.45
C ILE A 206 3.43 12.75 -0.13
N GLY A 207 3.11 13.60 -1.10
CA GLY A 207 3.17 15.06 -0.96
C GLY A 207 2.15 15.63 0.02
N SER A 208 1.11 14.87 0.36
CA SER A 208 0.19 15.28 1.42
C SER A 208 0.89 15.06 2.76
N ASP A 209 1.26 16.14 3.46
CA ASP A 209 2.06 16.08 4.70
C ASP A 209 1.38 15.20 5.78
N GLY A 210 1.97 14.03 6.06
CA GLY A 210 1.45 13.07 7.02
C GLY A 210 1.44 13.59 8.46
N TYR A 211 2.30 14.55 8.82
CA TYR A 211 2.39 15.05 10.19
C TYR A 211 1.13 15.79 10.66
N HIS A 212 0.24 16.17 9.74
CA HIS A 212 -1.07 16.73 10.07
C HIS A 212 -1.93 15.78 10.92
N SER A 213 -1.82 14.45 10.73
CA SER A 213 -2.55 13.47 11.55
C SER A 213 -1.97 13.33 12.97
N CYS A 214 -0.79 13.92 13.23
CA CYS A 214 -0.11 13.90 14.52
C CYS A 214 -0.29 15.19 15.32
N GLY A 215 -1.33 15.98 15.02
CA GLY A 215 -1.60 17.23 15.74
C GLY A 215 -0.65 18.37 15.38
N ARG A 216 0.12 18.23 14.29
CA ARG A 216 0.97 19.30 13.72
C ARG A 216 0.32 20.02 12.56
N HIS A 217 -1.01 19.92 12.42
CA HIS A 217 -1.72 20.64 11.38
C HIS A 217 -1.60 22.16 11.63
N SER A 218 -1.03 22.91 10.68
CA SER A 218 -0.71 24.34 10.88
C SER A 218 -1.92 25.21 11.20
N ALA A 219 -3.07 24.95 10.56
CA ALA A 219 -4.31 25.68 10.80
C ALA A 219 -5.18 25.13 11.95
N ALA A 220 -5.26 23.80 12.11
CA ALA A 220 -6.14 23.15 13.08
C ALA A 220 -5.48 22.90 14.44
N GLY A 221 -4.16 22.72 14.49
CA GLY A 221 -3.45 22.33 15.71
C GLY A 221 -4.00 21.04 16.30
N LEU A 222 -4.50 21.11 17.52
CA LEU A 222 -5.17 20.01 18.25
C LEU A 222 -6.69 20.25 18.42
N ASP A 223 -7.26 21.26 17.75
CA ASP A 223 -8.69 21.54 17.82
C ASP A 223 -9.51 20.43 17.14
N PRO A 224 -10.42 19.73 17.84
CA PRO A 224 -11.10 18.56 17.29
C PRO A 224 -11.99 18.84 16.08
N GLU A 225 -12.70 19.97 16.07
CA GLU A 225 -13.63 20.30 14.99
C GLU A 225 -12.87 20.67 13.71
N ARG A 226 -11.84 21.51 13.85
CA ARG A 226 -10.97 21.90 12.73
C ARG A 226 -10.16 20.72 12.20
N LEU A 227 -9.71 19.83 13.08
CA LEU A 227 -9.05 18.60 12.68
C LEU A 227 -10.00 17.69 11.90
N ASN A 228 -11.24 17.54 12.36
CA ASN A 228 -12.21 16.69 11.67
C ASN A 228 -12.49 17.19 10.23
N GLU A 229 -12.69 18.50 10.06
CA GLU A 229 -12.88 19.11 8.74
C GLU A 229 -11.64 18.89 7.83
N ALA A 230 -10.46 19.26 8.34
CA ALA A 230 -9.21 19.16 7.58
C ALA A 230 -8.84 17.71 7.20
N LEU A 231 -9.03 16.76 8.13
CA LEU A 231 -8.76 15.35 7.90
C LEU A 231 -9.78 14.72 6.95
N THR A 232 -11.05 15.13 6.96
CA THR A 232 -12.08 14.58 6.07
C THR A 232 -11.73 14.83 4.59
N THR A 233 -11.41 16.08 4.22
CA THR A 233 -11.01 16.42 2.85
C THR A 233 -9.75 15.66 2.43
N ARG A 234 -8.80 15.51 3.36
CA ARG A 234 -7.57 14.76 3.12
C ARG A 234 -7.84 13.28 2.90
N LEU A 235 -8.65 12.65 3.76
CA LEU A 235 -8.98 11.23 3.64
C LEU A 235 -9.78 10.95 2.37
N GLN A 236 -10.64 11.87 1.91
CA GLN A 236 -11.27 11.76 0.59
C GLN A 236 -10.24 11.73 -0.54
N HIS A 237 -9.16 12.50 -0.44
CA HIS A 237 -8.10 12.45 -1.44
C HIS A 237 -7.38 11.07 -1.47
N ILE A 238 -7.16 10.46 -0.31
CA ILE A 238 -6.45 9.18 -0.20
C ILE A 238 -7.38 7.99 -0.51
N HIS A 239 -8.57 7.96 0.09
CA HIS A 239 -9.53 6.85 0.05
C HIS A 239 -10.67 7.03 -0.96
N GLY A 240 -10.72 8.14 -1.70
CA GLY A 240 -11.77 8.43 -2.68
C GLY A 240 -11.43 8.03 -4.11
N LEU A 241 -10.34 7.28 -4.34
CA LEU A 241 -9.97 6.79 -5.66
C LEU A 241 -11.02 5.78 -6.18
N ASP A 242 -11.57 6.08 -7.35
CA ASP A 242 -12.38 5.14 -8.13
C ASP A 242 -11.45 4.22 -8.93
N HIS A 243 -11.40 2.94 -8.55
CA HIS A 243 -10.46 1.98 -9.11
C HIS A 243 -10.83 1.55 -10.54
N ASP A 244 -12.12 1.52 -10.89
CA ASP A 244 -12.58 1.18 -12.23
C ASP A 244 -12.19 2.27 -13.22
N THR A 245 -12.38 3.53 -12.82
CA THR A 245 -11.95 4.70 -13.60
C THR A 245 -10.44 4.73 -13.74
N HIS A 246 -9.70 4.52 -12.64
CA HIS A 246 -8.24 4.51 -12.65
C HIS A 246 -7.66 3.39 -13.53
N LYS A 247 -8.28 2.22 -13.52
CA LYS A 247 -7.93 1.09 -14.39
C LYS A 247 -8.24 1.39 -15.86
N SER A 248 -9.39 2.01 -16.14
CA SER A 248 -9.78 2.39 -17.50
C SER A 248 -8.81 3.41 -18.10
N GLU A 249 -8.43 4.44 -17.32
CA GLU A 249 -7.43 5.43 -17.73
C GLU A 249 -6.08 4.79 -18.10
N ALA A 250 -5.63 3.81 -17.31
CA ALA A 250 -4.40 3.07 -17.60
C ALA A 250 -4.49 2.29 -18.91
N LEU A 251 -5.61 1.62 -19.17
CA LEU A 251 -5.83 0.88 -20.40
C LEU A 251 -5.92 1.81 -21.63
N GLU A 252 -6.58 2.95 -21.51
CA GLU A 252 -6.64 3.96 -22.57
C GLU A 252 -5.25 4.50 -22.93
N LYS A 253 -4.42 4.80 -21.92
CA LYS A 253 -3.02 5.20 -22.13
C LYS A 253 -2.20 4.10 -22.77
N PHE A 254 -2.39 2.84 -22.35
CA PHE A 254 -1.70 1.71 -22.96
C PHE A 254 -2.04 1.57 -24.44
N GLU A 255 -3.30 1.70 -24.80
CA GLU A 255 -3.74 1.69 -26.20
C GLU A 255 -3.07 2.81 -27.01
N ALA A 256 -3.00 4.04 -26.46
CA ALA A 256 -2.30 5.15 -27.11
C ALA A 256 -0.79 4.90 -27.30
N TYR A 257 -0.10 4.31 -26.32
CA TYR A 257 1.30 3.94 -26.45
C TYR A 257 1.52 2.77 -27.42
N ARG A 258 0.56 1.84 -27.51
CA ARG A 258 0.60 0.72 -28.44
C ARG A 258 0.50 1.17 -29.90
N GLU A 259 -0.24 2.24 -30.18
CA GLU A 259 -0.35 2.81 -31.54
C GLU A 259 0.90 3.58 -31.99
N THR A 260 1.77 3.96 -31.05
CA THR A 260 2.96 4.80 -31.32
C THR A 260 4.28 4.02 -31.38
N THR A 261 4.27 2.72 -31.04
CA THR A 261 5.43 1.82 -30.96
C THR A 261 5.47 0.86 -32.15
#